data_AF-A0A0B7AX16-F1
#
_entry.id   AF-A0A0B7AX16-F1
#
_cell.length_a   1.000
_cell.length_b   1.000
_cell.length_c   1.000
_cell.angle_alpha   90.00
_cell.angle_beta   90.00
_cell.angle_gamma   90.00
#
_symmetry.space_group_name_H-M   'P 1'
#
loop_
_entity.id
_entity.type
_entity.pdbx_description
1 polymer ?
#
loop_
_entity_poly.entity_id
_entity_poly.type
_entity_poly.pdbx_seq_one_letter_code
_entity_poly.pdbx_strand_id
1 'polypeptide(L)'
;VFTQTKDGVLAFVVMFPEAGYYKFQIFALEASDESKSLPNAYNYLIHVKDALRPAFPFPKQYAQWKDGCYLYSPLVMNAKTSLAKVDFKVYVPNAKAVAVIAAGEWNHLTKKGDNWEGTIGLSKHRGKDVKVTLNANYGSDETKYATLLEYIV
;
A
#
# COMPACT_ATOMS: atom_id res chain seq x y z
N VAL A 1 9.98 2.81 0.03
CA VAL A 1 9.24 3.51 1.11
C VAL A 1 7.76 3.31 0.83
N PHE A 2 6.97 3.05 1.86
CA PHE A 2 5.51 2.95 1.75
C PHE A 2 4.87 3.96 2.69
N THR A 3 4.07 4.86 2.13
CA THR A 3 3.42 5.94 2.88
C THR A 3 2.02 5.52 3.32
N GLN A 4 1.64 5.80 4.56
CA GLN A 4 0.31 5.48 5.08
C GLN A 4 -0.19 6.65 5.91
N THR A 5 -1.49 6.90 5.89
CA THR A 5 -2.09 8.00 6.63
C THR A 5 -3.30 7.50 7.38
N LYS A 6 -3.36 7.72 8.69
CA LYS A 6 -4.54 7.41 9.51
C LYS A 6 -4.58 8.30 10.74
N ASP A 7 -5.77 8.74 11.14
CA ASP A 7 -5.99 9.47 12.39
C ASP A 7 -5.09 10.71 12.54
N GLY A 8 -4.87 11.44 11.43
CA GLY A 8 -3.99 12.60 11.37
C GLY A 8 -2.48 12.29 11.38
N VAL A 9 -2.10 11.00 11.42
CA VAL A 9 -0.69 10.55 11.44
C VAL A 9 -0.27 10.11 10.05
N LEU A 10 0.81 10.72 9.55
CA LEU A 10 1.54 10.27 8.36
C LEU A 10 2.69 9.34 8.77
N ALA A 11 2.64 8.09 8.32
CA ALA A 11 3.65 7.08 8.60
C ALA A 11 4.39 6.66 7.33
N PHE A 12 5.70 6.41 7.46
CA PHE A 12 6.53 5.86 6.39
C PHE A 12 7.10 4.52 6.82
N VAL A 13 6.76 3.46 6.10
CA VAL A 13 7.38 2.15 6.27
C VAL A 13 8.57 2.05 5.31
N VAL A 14 9.72 1.71 5.87
CA VAL A 14 10.99 1.59 5.15
C VAL A 14 11.56 0.20 5.36
N MET A 15 12.14 -0.37 4.30
CA MET A 15 12.89 -1.62 4.35
C MET A 15 14.27 -1.36 3.75
N PHE A 16 15.29 -1.97 4.35
CA PHE A 16 16.68 -1.80 3.95
C PHE A 16 17.21 -3.14 3.43
N PRO A 17 17.73 -3.20 2.20
CA PRO A 17 18.18 -4.46 1.62
C PRO A 17 19.49 -4.96 2.25
N GLU A 18 20.34 -4.05 2.75
CA GLU A 18 21.70 -4.33 3.19
C GLU A 18 22.07 -3.51 4.43
N ALA A 19 23.17 -3.89 5.09
CA ALA A 19 23.78 -3.06 6.12
C ALA A 19 24.44 -1.82 5.50
N GLY A 20 24.45 -0.71 6.24
CA GLY A 20 25.06 0.53 5.80
C GLY A 20 24.33 1.78 6.26
N TYR A 21 24.74 2.91 5.70
CA TYR A 21 24.13 4.21 5.98
C TYR A 21 23.16 4.60 4.86
N TYR A 22 21.94 4.95 5.25
CA TYR A 22 20.89 5.40 4.36
C TYR A 22 20.45 6.81 4.75
N LYS A 23 20.14 7.62 3.74
CA LYS A 23 19.53 8.93 3.92
C LYS A 23 18.05 8.84 3.57
N PHE A 24 17.18 9.17 4.51
CA PHE A 24 15.75 9.29 4.28
C PHE A 24 15.34 10.76 4.38
N GLN A 25 14.76 11.31 3.31
CA GLN A 25 14.42 12.72 3.20
C GLN A 25 12.92 12.85 2.94
N ILE A 26 12.29 13.78 3.66
CA ILE A 26 10.89 14.11 3.48
C ILE A 26 10.83 15.52 2.93
N PHE A 27 10.23 15.65 1.77
CA PHE A 27 9.89 16.93 1.17
C PHE A 27 8.38 17.09 1.27
N ALA A 28 7.92 18.25 1.72
CA ALA A 28 6.51 18.52 1.97
C ALA A 28 6.20 19.96 1.63
N LEU A 29 4.96 20.22 1.24
CA LEU A 29 4.46 21.54 0.91
C LEU A 29 3.06 21.67 1.53
N GLU A 30 2.74 22.85 2.04
CA GLU A 30 1.40 23.10 2.57
C GLU A 30 0.36 23.00 1.44
N ALA A 31 -0.82 22.47 1.75
CA ALA A 31 -1.87 22.29 0.75
C ALA A 31 -2.36 23.61 0.13
N SER A 32 -2.19 24.72 0.85
CA SER A 32 -2.50 26.09 0.39
C SER A 32 -1.38 26.75 -0.42
N ASP A 33 -0.19 26.17 -0.44
CA ASP A 33 0.95 26.75 -1.13
C ASP A 33 0.94 26.32 -2.61
N GLU A 34 0.72 27.29 -3.50
CA GLU A 34 0.67 27.08 -4.95
C GLU A 34 2.05 27.02 -5.61
N SER A 35 3.12 27.20 -4.84
CA SER A 35 4.48 27.07 -5.36
C SER A 35 4.74 25.63 -5.81
N LYS A 36 5.47 25.46 -6.91
CA LYS A 36 5.85 24.12 -7.40
C LYS A 36 7.13 23.59 -6.76
N SER A 37 7.56 24.20 -5.65
CA SER A 37 8.78 23.83 -4.95
C SER A 37 8.42 23.01 -3.71
N LEU A 38 8.92 21.79 -3.61
CA LEU A 38 8.74 20.96 -2.41
C LEU A 38 9.94 21.20 -1.47
N PRO A 39 9.83 22.05 -0.42
CA PRO A 39 10.93 22.26 0.51
C PRO A 39 11.27 20.97 1.27
N ASN A 40 12.52 20.87 1.68
CA ASN A 40 13.00 19.77 2.52
C ASN A 40 12.50 19.99 3.96
N ALA A 41 11.62 19.13 4.43
CA ALA A 41 11.01 19.22 5.75
C ALA A 41 11.80 18.43 6.81
N TYR A 42 12.27 17.23 6.46
CA TYR A 42 13.02 16.38 7.40
C TYR A 42 14.13 15.60 6.70
N ASN A 43 15.23 15.38 7.42
CA ASN A 43 16.33 14.50 7.00
C ASN A 43 16.69 13.54 8.13
N TYR A 44 16.79 12.27 7.80
CA TYR A 44 17.23 11.21 8.71
C TYR A 44 18.47 10.54 8.12
N LEU A 45 19.49 10.34 8.97
CA LEU A 45 20.59 9.42 8.70
C LEU A 45 20.30 8.13 9.47
N ILE A 46 20.15 7.03 8.73
CA ILE A 46 19.79 5.73 9.28
C ILE A 46 20.97 4.80 9.12
N HIS A 47 21.54 4.36 10.22
CA HIS A 47 22.60 3.35 10.24
C HIS A 47 22.00 1.97 10.48
N VAL A 48 21.95 1.17 9.43
CA VAL A 48 21.54 -0.24 9.47
C VAL A 48 22.78 -1.07 9.75
N LYS A 49 22.88 -1.61 10.97
CA LYS A 49 24.04 -2.44 11.35
C LYS A 49 24.04 -3.80 10.65
N ASP A 50 22.87 -4.42 10.57
CA ASP A 50 22.68 -5.74 9.96
C ASP A 50 21.32 -5.80 9.24
N ALA A 51 21.31 -6.34 8.02
CA ALA A 51 20.08 -6.60 7.26
C ALA A 51 19.60 -8.04 7.50
N LEU A 52 18.85 -8.23 8.58
CA LEU A 52 18.41 -9.56 9.04
C LEU A 52 17.35 -10.23 8.15
N ARG A 53 16.70 -9.48 7.24
CA ARG A 53 15.64 -10.00 6.37
C ARG A 53 15.79 -9.44 4.96
N PRO A 54 15.49 -10.24 3.92
CA PRO A 54 15.39 -9.71 2.56
C PRO A 54 14.38 -8.57 2.50
N ALA A 55 14.79 -7.44 1.95
CA ALA A 55 13.87 -6.37 1.60
C ALA A 55 13.09 -6.76 0.34
N PHE A 56 11.79 -6.53 0.37
CA PHE A 56 10.92 -6.73 -0.78
C PHE A 56 10.28 -5.40 -1.20
N PRO A 57 9.88 -5.26 -2.46
CA PRO A 57 9.08 -4.11 -2.87
C PRO A 57 7.77 -4.06 -2.09
N PHE A 58 7.42 -2.86 -1.63
CA PHE A 58 6.06 -2.54 -1.21
C PHE A 58 5.14 -2.45 -2.45
N PRO A 59 3.81 -2.54 -2.29
CA PRO A 59 2.91 -2.25 -3.39
C PRO A 59 3.12 -0.84 -3.94
N LYS A 60 2.96 -0.69 -5.25
CA LYS A 60 2.89 0.61 -5.90
C LYS A 60 1.66 1.36 -5.38
N GLN A 61 1.85 2.63 -5.01
CA GLN A 61 0.81 3.49 -4.45
C GLN A 61 0.29 4.44 -5.54
N TYR A 62 -1.01 4.44 -5.76
CA TYR A 62 -1.69 5.41 -6.62
C TYR A 62 -2.14 6.63 -5.83
N ALA A 63 -2.49 7.71 -6.53
CA ALA A 63 -2.76 9.02 -5.92
C ALA A 63 -3.80 8.94 -4.79
N GLN A 64 -4.91 8.23 -5.04
CA GLN A 64 -6.03 8.07 -4.11
C GLN A 64 -5.66 7.34 -2.80
N TRP A 65 -4.54 6.62 -2.76
CA TRP A 65 -4.08 6.02 -1.51
C TRP A 65 -3.70 7.08 -0.45
N LYS A 66 -3.19 8.23 -0.90
CA LYS A 66 -2.69 9.28 0.00
C LYS A 66 -3.81 10.02 0.74
N ASP A 67 -5.07 9.81 0.37
CA ASP A 67 -6.26 10.44 0.94
C ASP A 67 -6.70 9.80 2.27
N GLY A 68 -5.75 9.32 3.08
CA GLY A 68 -6.05 8.75 4.42
C GLY A 68 -6.17 7.23 4.48
N CYS A 69 -5.52 6.48 3.58
CA CYS A 69 -5.56 5.00 3.64
C CYS A 69 -4.45 4.41 4.51
N TYR A 70 -4.74 3.25 5.11
CA TYR A 70 -3.79 2.48 5.93
C TYR A 70 -3.89 0.97 5.67
N LEU A 71 -2.77 0.32 5.39
CA LEU A 71 -2.67 -1.11 5.12
C LEU A 71 -2.07 -1.84 6.32
N TYR A 72 -2.86 -2.73 6.93
CA TYR A 72 -2.37 -3.62 7.97
C TYR A 72 -1.73 -4.87 7.35
N SER A 73 -2.35 -5.44 6.31
CA SER A 73 -1.81 -6.60 5.58
C SER A 73 -2.40 -6.71 4.16
N PRO A 74 -1.65 -7.29 3.21
CA PRO A 74 -0.22 -7.65 3.29
C PRO A 74 0.69 -6.47 2.88
N LEU A 75 1.64 -6.04 3.74
CA LEU A 75 2.60 -4.99 3.36
C LEU A 75 3.52 -5.40 2.19
N VAL A 76 3.75 -6.71 2.04
CA VAL A 76 4.56 -7.30 0.98
C VAL A 76 3.83 -8.52 0.46
N MET A 77 3.70 -8.61 -0.86
CA MET A 77 3.17 -9.77 -1.55
C MET A 77 3.92 -9.94 -2.88
N ASN A 78 4.50 -11.11 -3.10
CA ASN A 78 5.26 -11.44 -4.31
C ASN A 78 5.35 -12.96 -4.51
N ALA A 79 6.01 -13.41 -5.59
CA ALA A 79 6.18 -14.82 -5.90
C ALA A 79 6.92 -15.66 -4.84
N LYS A 80 7.57 -15.04 -3.84
CA LYS A 80 8.25 -15.72 -2.71
C LYS A 80 7.42 -15.76 -1.43
N THR A 81 6.30 -15.03 -1.35
CA THR A 81 5.41 -15.07 -0.19
C THR A 81 4.43 -16.25 -0.27
N SER A 82 3.79 -16.59 0.86
CA SER A 82 2.64 -17.49 0.82
C SER A 82 1.52 -16.81 0.03
N LEU A 83 0.96 -17.52 -0.96
CA LEU A 83 -0.14 -17.06 -1.80
C LEU A 83 -1.39 -17.95 -1.67
N ALA A 84 -1.34 -18.96 -0.79
CA ALA A 84 -2.47 -19.88 -0.62
C ALA A 84 -3.66 -19.22 0.07
N LYS A 85 -3.37 -18.37 1.07
CA LYS A 85 -4.32 -17.55 1.81
C LYS A 85 -3.64 -16.23 2.13
N VAL A 86 -4.01 -15.19 1.40
CA VAL A 86 -3.50 -13.83 1.61
C VAL A 86 -4.59 -13.03 2.30
N ASP A 87 -4.30 -12.62 3.53
CA ASP A 87 -5.22 -11.82 4.34
C ASP A 87 -5.02 -10.34 4.04
N PHE A 88 -6.05 -9.75 3.45
CA PHE A 88 -6.16 -8.31 3.28
C PHE A 88 -6.87 -7.73 4.50
N LYS A 89 -6.23 -6.73 5.10
CA LYS A 89 -6.83 -5.87 6.11
C LYS A 89 -6.38 -4.44 5.86
N VAL A 90 -7.34 -3.59 5.52
CA VAL A 90 -7.07 -2.23 5.08
C VAL A 90 -8.13 -1.27 5.58
N TYR A 91 -7.71 -0.11 6.05
CA TYR A 91 -8.56 1.03 6.30
C TYR A 91 -8.62 1.89 5.04
N VAL A 92 -9.83 2.09 4.52
CA VAL A 92 -10.09 2.95 3.36
C VAL A 92 -11.26 3.87 3.73
N PRO A 93 -10.99 5.15 4.06
CA PRO A 93 -12.02 6.06 4.53
C PRO A 93 -13.05 6.34 3.42
N ASN A 94 -14.32 6.49 3.77
CA ASN A 94 -15.41 6.87 2.86
C ASN A 94 -15.70 5.88 1.70
N ALA A 95 -14.99 4.75 1.61
CA ALA A 95 -15.30 3.73 0.62
C ALA A 95 -16.67 3.09 0.91
N LYS A 96 -17.42 2.81 -0.16
CA LYS A 96 -18.66 2.02 -0.12
C LYS A 96 -18.42 0.55 -0.41
N ALA A 97 -17.38 0.25 -1.18
CA ALA A 97 -16.92 -1.10 -1.44
C ALA A 97 -15.42 -1.11 -1.68
N VAL A 98 -14.76 -2.20 -1.29
CA VAL A 98 -13.33 -2.43 -1.57
C VAL A 98 -13.19 -3.83 -2.15
N ALA A 99 -12.38 -3.95 -3.19
CA ALA A 99 -12.13 -5.22 -3.87
C ALA A 99 -10.67 -5.38 -4.23
N VAL A 100 -10.21 -6.62 -4.16
CA VAL A 100 -8.93 -7.04 -4.71
C VAL A 100 -9.20 -7.71 -6.05
N ILE A 101 -8.49 -7.27 -7.09
CA ILE A 101 -8.63 -7.81 -8.44
C ILE A 101 -7.32 -8.47 -8.85
N ALA A 102 -7.40 -9.73 -9.28
CA ALA A 102 -6.25 -10.48 -9.79
C ALA A 102 -6.64 -11.14 -11.12
N ALA A 103 -5.93 -10.82 -12.20
CA ALA A 103 -6.22 -11.36 -13.54
C ALA A 103 -7.70 -11.24 -13.97
N GLY A 104 -8.37 -10.14 -13.61
CA GLY A 104 -9.79 -9.90 -13.90
C GLY A 104 -10.78 -10.52 -12.90
N GLU A 105 -10.31 -11.32 -11.94
CA GLU A 105 -11.15 -11.90 -10.91
C GLU A 105 -11.35 -10.94 -9.74
N TRP A 106 -12.61 -10.64 -9.45
CA TRP A 106 -13.01 -9.73 -8.39
C TRP A 106 -13.20 -10.46 -7.06
N ASN A 107 -12.53 -9.96 -6.02
CA ASN A 107 -12.63 -10.47 -4.66
C ASN A 107 -13.02 -9.31 -3.73
N HIS A 108 -14.31 -9.16 -3.45
CA HIS A 108 -14.81 -8.10 -2.58
C HIS A 108 -14.42 -8.36 -1.12
N LEU A 109 -13.92 -7.32 -0.46
CA LEU A 109 -13.63 -7.34 0.97
C LEU A 109 -14.90 -7.00 1.75
N THR A 110 -15.01 -7.54 2.96
CA THR A 110 -16.13 -7.27 3.86
C THR A 110 -15.74 -6.17 4.84
N LYS A 111 -16.64 -5.21 5.06
CA LYS A 111 -16.44 -4.17 6.07
C LYS A 111 -16.62 -4.75 7.48
N LYS A 112 -15.63 -4.58 8.34
CA LYS A 112 -15.62 -4.99 9.75
C LYS A 112 -15.08 -3.84 10.62
N GLY A 113 -15.99 -3.18 11.34
CA GLY A 113 -15.70 -1.89 11.97
C GLY A 113 -15.24 -0.89 10.92
N ASP A 114 -14.09 -0.27 11.15
CA ASP A 114 -13.50 0.72 10.23
C ASP A 114 -12.69 0.09 9.08
N ASN A 115 -12.44 -1.22 9.14
CA ASN A 115 -11.57 -1.90 8.19
C ASN A 115 -12.34 -2.70 7.15
N TRP A 116 -11.71 -2.89 6.00
CA TRP A 116 -12.08 -3.84 4.97
C TRP A 116 -11.18 -5.07 5.10
N GLU A 117 -11.80 -6.25 5.22
CA GLU A 117 -11.10 -7.50 5.45
C GLU A 117 -11.55 -8.61 4.49
N GLY A 118 -10.62 -9.46 4.08
CA GLY A 118 -10.91 -10.64 3.28
C GLY A 118 -9.67 -11.48 3.03
N THR A 119 -9.87 -12.78 2.79
CA THR A 119 -8.80 -13.73 2.52
C THR A 119 -8.91 -14.24 1.09
N ILE A 120 -7.81 -14.22 0.34
CA ILE A 120 -7.80 -14.55 -1.10
C ILE A 120 -6.72 -15.58 -1.40
N GLY A 121 -7.06 -16.59 -2.20
CA GLY A 121 -6.11 -17.56 -2.73
C GLY A 121 -5.53 -17.10 -4.07
N LEU A 122 -4.24 -16.78 -4.10
CA LEU A 122 -3.51 -16.28 -5.27
C LEU A 122 -2.46 -17.26 -5.81
N SER A 123 -2.36 -18.47 -5.24
CA SER A 123 -1.36 -19.48 -5.64
C SER A 123 -1.32 -19.77 -7.14
N LYS A 124 -2.47 -19.72 -7.83
CA LYS A 124 -2.56 -19.95 -9.28
C LYS A 124 -1.87 -18.89 -10.14
N HIS A 125 -1.54 -17.73 -9.54
CA HIS A 125 -0.88 -16.61 -10.21
C HIS A 125 0.62 -16.53 -9.93
N ARG A 126 1.18 -17.40 -9.08
CA ARG A 126 2.58 -17.36 -8.68
C ARG A 126 3.53 -17.36 -9.87
N GLY A 127 4.42 -16.37 -9.94
CA GLY A 127 5.48 -16.27 -10.94
C GLY A 127 4.97 -16.00 -12.35
N LYS A 128 3.74 -15.48 -12.49
CA LYS A 128 3.13 -15.13 -13.78
C LYS A 128 3.12 -13.62 -14.04
N ASP A 129 3.79 -12.85 -13.19
CA ASP A 129 3.82 -11.38 -13.23
C ASP A 129 2.42 -10.76 -13.27
N VAL A 130 1.49 -11.36 -12.52
CA VAL A 130 0.09 -10.92 -12.47
C VAL A 130 -0.01 -9.68 -11.60
N LYS A 131 -0.64 -8.63 -12.14
CA LYS A 131 -1.05 -7.46 -11.36
C LYS A 131 -2.19 -7.84 -10.43
N VAL A 132 -1.96 -7.68 -9.14
CA VAL A 132 -3.00 -7.77 -8.10
C VAL A 132 -3.23 -6.37 -7.56
N THR A 133 -4.44 -5.84 -7.74
CA THR A 133 -4.77 -4.47 -7.36
C THR A 133 -5.76 -4.44 -6.21
N LEU A 134 -5.58 -3.51 -5.29
CA LEU A 134 -6.58 -3.13 -4.29
C LEU A 134 -7.31 -1.90 -4.80
N ASN A 135 -8.63 -1.96 -4.86
CA ASN A 135 -9.45 -0.93 -5.46
C ASN A 135 -10.60 -0.55 -4.53
N ALA A 136 -11.02 0.71 -4.57
CA ALA A 136 -12.12 1.21 -3.77
C ALA A 136 -13.14 1.96 -4.62
N ASN A 137 -14.41 1.76 -4.30
CA ASN A 137 -15.52 2.53 -4.81
C ASN A 137 -15.92 3.59 -3.77
N TYR A 138 -16.00 4.85 -4.19
CA TYR A 138 -16.42 5.99 -3.36
C TYR A 138 -17.76 6.59 -3.82
N GLY A 139 -18.25 6.21 -5.00
CA GLY A 139 -19.30 6.92 -5.73
C GLY A 139 -20.70 6.35 -5.56
N SER A 140 -21.68 6.93 -6.25
CA SER A 140 -23.00 6.32 -6.45
C SER A 140 -22.99 5.23 -7.53
N ASP A 141 -22.05 5.32 -8.47
CA ASP A 141 -21.85 4.35 -9.54
C ASP A 141 -21.05 3.16 -9.00
N GLU A 142 -21.75 2.06 -8.72
CA GLU A 142 -21.17 0.83 -8.13
C GLU A 142 -20.14 0.15 -9.05
N THR A 143 -20.04 0.54 -10.32
CA THR A 143 -19.09 -0.03 -11.29
C THR A 143 -17.74 0.67 -11.32
N LYS A 144 -17.63 1.87 -10.73
CA LYS A 144 -16.42 2.69 -10.80
C LYS A 144 -15.54 2.53 -9.57
N TYR A 145 -14.36 1.95 -9.78
CA TYR A 145 -13.36 1.76 -8.75
C TYR A 145 -12.09 2.55 -9.05
N ALA A 146 -11.54 3.22 -8.05
CA ALA A 146 -10.20 3.77 -8.08
C ALA A 146 -9.20 2.71 -7.62
N THR A 147 -8.12 2.50 -8.37
CA THR A 147 -7.01 1.68 -7.93
C THR A 147 -6.20 2.43 -6.87
N LEU A 148 -5.97 1.79 -5.73
CA LEU A 148 -5.23 2.37 -4.62
C LEU A 148 -3.81 1.79 -4.53
N LEU A 149 -3.70 0.45 -4.61
CA LEU A 149 -2.44 -0.29 -4.52
C LEU A 149 -2.32 -1.32 -5.64
N GLU A 150 -1.08 -1.61 -6.04
CA GLU A 150 -0.75 -2.67 -7.00
C GLU A 150 0.46 -3.49 -6.54
N TYR A 151 0.32 -4.80 -6.59
CA TYR A 151 1.37 -5.79 -6.36
C TYR A 151 1.62 -6.57 -7.65
N ILE A 152 2.80 -7.18 -7.74
CA ILE A 152 3.16 -8.13 -8.81
C ILE A 152 3.47 -9.48 -8.15
N VAL A 153 2.78 -10.54 -8.59
CA VAL A 153 2.90 -11.90 -8.03
C VAL A 153 3.23 -12.96 -9.07
#